data_AF-A0A6M3ZBZ1-F1
#
_entry.id   AF-A0A6M3ZBZ1-F1
#
_cell.length_a   1.000
_cell.length_b   1.000
_cell.length_c   1.000
_cell.angle_alpha   90.00
_cell.angle_beta   90.00
_cell.angle_gamma   90.00
#
_symmetry.space_group_name_H-M   'P 1'
#
loop_
_entity.id
_entity.type
_entity.pdbx_description
1 polymer ?
#
loop_
_entity_poly.entity_id
_entity_poly.type
_entity_poly.pdbx_seq_one_letter_code
_entity_poly.pdbx_strand_id
1 'polypeptide(L)' 'MSWGISPDATNKEKLKAEMADYLNGLNSTGEISFEVYSEAFDFSMKLLDKMYDLGKFEK' A
#
# COMPACT_ATOMS: atom_id res chain seq x y z
N MET A 1 3.67 -2.76 21.76
CA MET A 1 4.28 -2.96 20.44
C MET A 1 3.14 -3.31 19.49
N SER A 2 2.41 -2.30 19.00
CA SER A 2 1.43 -2.52 17.93
C SER A 2 2.22 -2.65 16.63
N TRP A 3 2.25 -3.86 16.08
CA TRP A 3 2.72 -4.07 14.72
C TRP A 3 1.64 -3.50 13.79
N GLY A 4 1.87 -2.29 13.25
CA GLY A 4 0.90 -1.58 12.41
C GLY A 4 1.27 -0.12 12.16
N ILE A 5 0.59 0.52 11.21
CA ILE A 5 0.75 1.95 10.91
C ILE A 5 0.40 2.81 12.15
N SER A 6 1.15 3.89 12.37
CA SER A 6 0.88 4.82 13.47
C SER A 6 -0.56 5.38 13.38
N PRO A 7 -1.30 5.52 14.50
CA PRO A 7 -2.59 6.22 14.51
C PRO A 7 -2.48 7.65 13.99
N ASP A 8 -1.32 8.29 14.18
CA ASP A 8 -1.02 9.66 13.75
C ASP A 8 -0.42 9.73 12.34
N ALA A 9 -0.27 8.61 11.64
CA ALA A 9 0.20 8.60 10.26
C ALA A 9 -0.74 9.38 9.35
N THR A 10 -0.17 9.96 8.29
CA THR A 10 -0.95 10.69 7.30
C THR A 10 -1.97 9.76 6.61
N ASN A 11 -3.08 10.31 6.11
CA ASN A 11 -4.05 9.51 5.35
C ASN A 11 -3.41 8.81 4.14
N LYS A 12 -2.41 9.45 3.52
CA LYS A 12 -1.60 8.86 2.45
C LYS A 12 -0.91 7.57 2.92
N GLU A 13 -0.21 7.62 4.05
CA GLU A 13 0.53 6.47 4.57
C GLU A 13 -0.39 5.36 5.07
N LYS A 14 -1.56 5.71 5.62
CA LYS A 14 -2.59 4.73 6.00
C LYS A 14 -3.10 3.94 4.81
N LEU A 15 -3.40 4.60 3.69
CA LEU A 15 -3.83 3.93 2.45
C LEU A 15 -2.72 3.04 1.86
N LYS A 16 -1.46 3.50 1.91
CA LYS A 16 -0.32 2.67 1.48
C LYS A 16 -0.15 1.44 2.38
N ALA A 17 -0.34 1.59 3.69
CA ALA A 17 -0.30 0.47 4.63
C ALA A 17 -1.42 -0.54 4.36
N GLU A 18 -2.66 -0.08 4.10
CA GLU A 18 -3.78 -0.96 3.76
C GLU A 18 -3.49 -1.82 2.50
N MET A 19 -2.93 -1.21 1.46
CA MET A 19 -2.52 -1.94 0.25
C MET A 19 -1.36 -2.91 0.51
N ALA A 20 -0.39 -2.50 1.33
CA ALA A 20 0.73 -3.34 1.73
C ALA A 20 0.25 -4.59 2.50
N ASP A 21 -0.66 -4.39 3.46
CA ASP A 21 -1.23 -5.45 4.28
C ASP A 21 -2.05 -6.44 3.43
N TYR A 22 -2.85 -5.93 2.49
CA TYR A 22 -3.60 -6.76 1.55
C TYR A 22 -2.69 -7.66 0.72
N LEU A 23 -1.70 -7.07 0.05
CA LEU A 23 -0.75 -7.83 -0.79
C LEU A 23 0.06 -8.83 0.04
N ASN A 24 0.49 -8.44 1.24
CA ASN A 24 1.21 -9.33 2.14
C ASN A 24 0.35 -10.50 2.60
N GLY A 25 -0.95 -10.26 2.84
CA GLY A 25 -1.93 -11.30 3.14
C GLY A 25 -2.00 -12.35 2.03
N LEU A 26 -2.18 -11.91 0.77
CA LEU A 26 -2.23 -12.81 -0.39
C LEU A 26 -0.95 -13.64 -0.56
N ASN A 27 0.22 -13.01 -0.38
CA ASN A 27 1.51 -13.69 -0.47
C ASN A 27 1.67 -14.71 0.68
N SER A 28 1.29 -14.32 1.90
CA SER A 28 1.43 -15.15 3.10
C SER A 28 0.50 -16.37 3.09
N THR A 29 -0.66 -16.28 2.43
CA THR A 29 -1.59 -17.41 2.23
C THR A 29 -1.26 -18.25 0.99
N GLY A 30 -0.28 -17.82 0.18
CA GLY A 30 0.12 -18.51 -1.05
C GLY A 30 -0.87 -18.31 -2.21
N GLU A 31 -1.78 -17.33 -2.13
CA GLU A 31 -2.68 -16.97 -3.23
C GLU A 31 -1.92 -16.32 -4.40
N ILE A 32 -0.80 -15.65 -4.09
CA ILE A 32 0.14 -15.12 -5.08
C ILE A 32 1.58 -15.53 -4.74
N SER A 33 2.44 -15.61 -5.75
CA SER A 33 3.87 -15.81 -5.51
C SER A 33 4.54 -14.54 -4.99
N PHE A 34 5.72 -14.70 -4.42
CA PHE A 34 6.53 -13.57 -3.96
C PHE A 34 6.90 -12.61 -5.11
N GLU A 35 7.16 -13.12 -6.31
CA GLU A 35 7.46 -12.30 -7.49
C GLU A 35 6.27 -11.42 -7.86
N VAL A 36 5.06 -12.00 -7.90
CA VAL A 36 3.82 -11.25 -8.17
C VAL A 36 3.55 -10.23 -7.07
N TYR A 37 3.74 -10.61 -5.80
CA TYR A 37 3.67 -9.68 -4.67
C TYR A 37 4.60 -8.48 -4.85
N SER A 38 5.88 -8.73 -5.15
CA SER A 38 6.90 -7.68 -5.25
C SER A 38 6.58 -6.71 -6.39
N GLU A 39 6.16 -7.24 -7.56
CA GLU A 39 5.79 -6.41 -8.70
C GLU A 39 4.52 -5.59 -8.42
N ALA A 40 3.48 -6.22 -7.87
CA ALA A 40 2.22 -5.56 -7.53
C ALA A 40 2.41 -4.49 -6.45
N PHE A 41 3.27 -4.75 -5.47
CA PHE A 41 3.62 -3.79 -4.42
C PHE A 41 4.27 -2.55 -5.04
N ASP A 42 5.34 -2.72 -5.80
CA ASP A 42 6.05 -1.59 -6.43
C ASP A 42 5.16 -0.77 -7.36
N PHE A 43 4.33 -1.45 -8.16
CA PHE A 43 3.40 -0.79 -9.06
C PHE A 43 2.34 0.02 -8.29
N SER A 44 1.67 -0.61 -7.32
CA SER A 44 0.58 0.01 -6.58
C SER A 44 1.05 1.18 -5.71
N MET A 45 2.19 1.07 -5.04
CA MET A 45 2.73 2.17 -4.22
C MET A 45 2.99 3.43 -5.06
N LYS A 46 3.55 3.26 -6.26
CA LYS A 46 3.78 4.38 -7.20
C LYS A 46 2.48 4.97 -7.71
N LEU A 47 1.47 4.13 -7.98
CA LEU A 47 0.15 4.60 -8.43
C LEU A 47 -0.57 5.40 -7.35
N LEU A 48 -0.54 4.92 -6.10
CA LEU A 48 -1.10 5.63 -4.94
C LEU A 48 -0.42 6.98 -4.70
N ASP A 49 0.91 7.04 -4.86
CA ASP A 49 1.64 8.31 -4.78
C ASP A 49 1.15 9.31 -5.84
N LYS A 50 1.00 8.87 -7.10
CA LYS A 50 0.48 9.70 -8.19
C LYS A 50 -0.96 10.16 -7.94
N MET A 51 -1.83 9.28 -7.46
CA MET A 51 -3.22 9.61 -7.15
C MET A 51 -3.32 10.67 -6.04
N TYR A 52 -2.48 10.53 -5.00
CA TYR A 52 -2.43 11.51 -3.93
C TYR A 52 -1.96 12.88 -4.43
N ASP A 53 -0.98 12.91 -5.33
CA ASP A 53 -0.50 14.16 -5.91
C ASP A 53 -1.56 14.79 -6.82
N LEU A 54 -2.26 14.03 -7.66
CA LEU A 54 -3.40 14.53 -8.47
C LEU A 54 -4.48 15.18 -7.59
N GLY A 55 -4.87 14.54 -6.49
CA GLY A 55 -5.87 15.08 -5.56
C GLY A 55 -5.45 16.38 -4.85
N LYS A 56 -4.16 16.75 -4.85
CA LYS A 56 -3.73 18.08 -4.36
C LYS A 56 -4.01 19.19 -5.36
N PHE A 57 -4.04 18.87 -6.65
CA PHE A 57 -4.16 19.84 -7.76
C PHE A 57 -5.58 19.91 -8.33
N GLU A 58 -6.34 18.82 -8.27
CA GLU A 58 -7.76 18.77 -8.67
C GLU A 58 -8.64 19.24 -7.50
N LYS A 59 -8.84 20.56 -7.38
CA LYS A 59 -9.78 21.20 -6.44
C LYS A 59 -10.88 21.96 -7.16
#